data_AF-A0A2I0L1J2-F1
#
_entry.id   AF-A0A2I0L1J2-F1
#
_cell.length_a   1.000
_cell.length_b   1.000
_cell.length_c   1.000
_cell.angle_alpha   90.00
_cell.angle_beta   90.00
_cell.angle_gamma   90.00
#
_symmetry.space_group_name_H-M   'P 1'
#
loop_
_entity.id
_entity.type
_entity.pdbx_description
1 polymer ?
#
loop_
_entity_poly.entity_id
_entity_poly.type
_entity_poly.pdbx_seq_one_letter_code
_entity_poly.pdbx_strand_id
1 'polypeptide(L)'
;MKSINLFGVQQICRNTIALEQALAGIPSIDSESVQQRLDRVRTYYELLNMPFEALLAFLTEHEHFFTSAEYSNLLKVQVPGREIPFDAQDRVSDILSA
;
A
#
# COMPACT_ATOMS: atom_id res chain seq x y z
N MET A 1 3.88 -8.49 -16.42
CA MET A 1 4.00 -7.54 -15.29
C MET A 1 2.66 -6.85 -15.10
N LYS A 2 2.22 -6.62 -13.85
CA LYS A 2 0.99 -5.87 -13.58
C LYS A 2 1.36 -4.38 -13.49
N SER A 3 0.69 -3.51 -14.23
CA SER A 3 0.90 -2.06 -14.20
C SER A 3 -0.31 -1.36 -13.59
N ILE A 4 -0.06 -0.23 -12.94
CA ILE A 4 -1.10 0.68 -12.46
C ILE A 4 -0.60 2.11 -12.62
N ASN A 5 -1.49 3.03 -13.01
CA ASN A 5 -1.16 4.44 -13.08
C ASN A 5 -1.69 5.19 -11.85
N LEU A 6 -1.27 6.44 -11.68
CA LEU A 6 -1.68 7.32 -10.58
C LEU A 6 -3.21 7.39 -10.45
N PHE A 7 -3.93 7.50 -11.57
CA PHE A 7 -5.39 7.52 -11.59
C PHE A 7 -6.00 6.21 -11.08
N GLY A 8 -5.41 5.07 -11.43
CA GLY A 8 -5.83 3.76 -10.93
C GLY A 8 -5.68 3.65 -9.41
N VAL A 9 -4.56 4.14 -8.87
CA VAL A 9 -4.36 4.21 -7.41
C VAL A 9 -5.42 5.10 -6.75
N GLN A 10 -5.65 6.31 -7.28
CA GLN A 10 -6.67 7.22 -6.76
C GLN A 10 -8.08 6.63 -6.84
N GLN A 11 -8.40 5.90 -7.92
CA GLN A 11 -9.69 5.24 -8.08
C GLN A 11 -9.89 4.15 -7.03
N ILE A 12 -8.85 3.37 -6.73
CA ILE A 12 -8.89 2.36 -5.66
C ILE A 12 -9.16 3.04 -4.32
N CYS A 13 -8.44 4.12 -3.98
CA CYS A 13 -8.69 4.85 -2.73
C CYS A 13 -10.14 5.37 -2.63
N ARG A 14 -10.68 5.94 -3.72
CA ARG A 14 -12.09 6.40 -3.78
C ARG A 14 -13.09 5.26 -3.62
N ASN A 15 -12.87 4.13 -4.30
CA ASN A 15 -13.73 2.96 -4.21
C ASN A 15 -13.72 2.38 -2.79
N THR A 16 -12.55 2.34 -2.15
CA THR A 16 -12.40 1.88 -0.78
C THR A 16 -13.17 2.77 0.21
N ILE A 17 -13.13 4.10 0.05
CA ILE A 17 -13.95 5.03 0.85
C ILE A 17 -15.44 4.77 0.63
N ALA A 18 -15.88 4.63 -0.63
CA ALA A 18 -17.29 4.36 -0.93
C ALA A 18 -17.77 3.04 -0.30
N LEU A 19 -16.91 2.01 -0.31
CA LEU A 19 -17.18 0.73 0.34
C LEU A 19 -17.28 0.85 1.86
N GLU A 20 -16.36 1.59 2.48
CA GLU A 20 -16.38 1.87 3.91
C GLU A 20 -17.71 2.51 4.34
N GLN A 21 -18.15 3.55 3.61
CA GLN A 21 -19.41 4.24 3.88
C GLN A 21 -20.63 3.33 3.68
N ALA A 22 -20.61 2.47 2.66
CA ALA A 22 -21.67 1.50 2.44
C ALA A 22 -21.78 0.47 3.58
N LEU A 23 -20.63 0.00 4.09
CA LEU A 23 -20.57 -0.96 5.19
C LEU A 23 -20.95 -0.33 6.54
N ALA A 24 -20.56 0.93 6.78
CA ALA A 24 -20.92 1.66 8.00
C ALA A 24 -22.43 1.85 8.19
N GLY A 25 -23.22 1.78 7.10
CA GLY A 25 -24.68 1.83 7.14
C GLY A 25 -25.35 0.53 7.59
N ILE A 26 -24.61 -0.57 7.78
CA ILE A 26 -25.16 -1.88 8.15
C ILE A 26 -25.02 -2.07 9.68
N PRO A 27 -26.13 -2.13 10.45
CA PRO A 27 -26.08 -2.16 11.92
C PRO A 27 -25.34 -3.34 12.55
N SER A 28 -25.16 -4.45 11.82
CA SER A 28 -24.46 -5.65 12.29
C SER A 28 -22.97 -5.67 12.00
N ILE A 29 -22.45 -4.64 11.31
CA ILE A 29 -21.04 -4.54 10.94
C ILE A 29 -20.27 -3.80 12.04
N ASP A 30 -19.10 -4.35 12.38
CA ASP A 30 -18.10 -3.64 13.15
C ASP A 30 -17.40 -2.60 12.25
N SER A 31 -17.93 -1.38 12.26
CA SER A 31 -17.41 -0.27 11.46
C SER A 31 -15.96 0.05 11.76
N GLU A 32 -15.51 -0.13 13.00
CA GLU A 32 -14.12 0.15 13.40
C GLU A 32 -13.17 -0.88 12.77
N SER A 33 -13.50 -2.18 12.85
CA SER A 33 -12.71 -3.22 12.21
C SER A 33 -12.67 -3.07 10.69
N VAL A 34 -13.81 -2.70 10.07
CA VAL A 34 -13.87 -2.43 8.64
C VAL A 34 -13.00 -1.24 8.27
N GLN A 35 -13.10 -0.13 9.01
CA GLN A 35 -12.30 1.06 8.76
C GLN A 35 -10.81 0.74 8.83
N GLN A 36 -10.33 0.07 9.89
CA GLN A 36 -8.92 -0.32 10.02
C GLN A 36 -8.42 -1.17 8.84
N ARG A 37 -9.23 -2.14 8.38
CA ARG A 37 -8.89 -2.99 7.23
C ARG A 37 -8.83 -2.19 5.92
N LEU A 38 -9.78 -1.28 5.71
CA LEU A 38 -9.85 -0.46 4.51
C LEU A 38 -8.81 0.67 4.51
N ASP A 39 -8.44 1.20 5.67
CA ASP A 39 -7.28 2.06 5.86
C ASP A 39 -6.00 1.36 5.41
N ARG A 40 -5.77 0.13 5.88
CA ARG A 40 -4.62 -0.67 5.46
C ARG A 40 -4.58 -0.86 3.94
N VAL A 41 -5.73 -1.10 3.29
CA VAL A 41 -5.81 -1.19 1.82
C VAL A 41 -5.42 0.12 1.16
N ARG A 42 -5.96 1.26 1.62
CA ARG A 42 -5.62 2.59 1.08
C ARG A 42 -4.13 2.88 1.20
N THR A 43 -3.57 2.70 2.40
CA THR A 43 -2.14 2.88 2.65
C THR A 43 -1.31 2.04 1.69
N TYR A 44 -1.65 0.76 1.49
CA TYR A 44 -0.91 -0.11 0.57
C TYR A 44 -0.83 0.45 -0.86
N TYR A 45 -1.96 0.94 -1.37
CA TYR A 45 -2.00 1.51 -2.71
C TYR A 45 -1.35 2.90 -2.78
N GLU A 46 -1.43 3.70 -1.71
CA GLU A 46 -0.75 5.00 -1.63
C GLU A 46 0.77 4.86 -1.68
N LEU A 47 1.35 3.79 -1.11
CA LEU A 47 2.77 3.48 -1.23
C LEU A 47 3.25 3.33 -2.69
N LEU A 48 2.36 2.95 -3.61
CA LEU A 48 2.69 2.86 -5.04
C LEU A 48 2.92 4.24 -5.68
N ASN A 49 2.37 5.31 -5.10
CA ASN A 49 2.58 6.68 -5.57
C ASN A 49 3.82 7.33 -4.96
N MET A 50 4.46 6.71 -3.97
CA MET A 50 5.63 7.27 -3.32
C MET A 50 6.92 6.94 -4.10
N PRO A 51 7.90 7.86 -4.13
CA PRO A 51 9.23 7.53 -4.61
C PRO A 51 9.87 6.45 -3.73
N PHE A 52 10.82 5.70 -4.28
CA PHE A 52 11.41 4.56 -3.59
C PHE A 52 12.04 4.93 -2.24
N GLU A 53 12.74 6.07 -2.15
CA GLU A 53 13.33 6.52 -0.88
C GLU A 53 12.28 6.83 0.20
N ALA A 54 11.12 7.38 -0.18
CA ALA A 54 10.02 7.61 0.76
C ALA A 54 9.36 6.29 1.20
N LEU A 55 9.32 5.28 0.33
CA LEU A 55 8.89 3.93 0.72
C LEU A 55 9.83 3.32 1.76
N LEU A 56 11.15 3.51 1.63
CA LEU A 56 12.11 2.99 2.61
C LEU A 56 12.00 3.69 3.97
N ALA A 57 11.80 5.00 3.96
CA ALA A 57 11.51 5.76 5.17
C ALA A 57 10.23 5.23 5.86
N PHE A 58 9.15 5.06 5.10
CA PHE A 58 7.91 4.47 5.61
C PHE A 58 8.13 3.07 6.19
N LEU A 59 8.89 2.21 5.50
CA LEU A 59 9.15 0.85 5.94
C LEU A 59 9.99 0.81 7.22
N THR A 60 10.93 1.75 7.40
CA THR A 60 11.73 1.89 8.62
C THR A 60 10.88 2.37 9.80
N GLU A 61 9.91 3.24 9.56
CA GLU A 61 9.00 3.75 10.58
C GLU A 61 7.85 2.76 10.92
N HIS A 62 7.50 1.89 9.98
CA HIS A 62 6.31 1.03 10.02
C HIS A 62 6.60 -0.41 9.59
N GLU A 63 7.63 -1.00 10.19
CA GLU A 63 8.19 -2.30 9.79
C GLU A 63 7.17 -3.44 9.76
N HIS A 64 6.19 -3.43 10.66
CA HIS A 64 5.17 -4.49 10.79
C HIS A 64 3.81 -4.15 10.17
N PHE A 65 3.70 -3.05 9.42
CA PHE A 65 2.42 -2.65 8.83
C PHE A 65 2.03 -3.55 7.63
N PHE A 66 3.03 -3.97 6.85
CA PHE A 66 2.90 -4.95 5.77
C PHE A 66 3.93 -6.06 5.89
N THR A 67 3.66 -7.19 5.26
CA THR A 67 4.57 -8.34 5.19
C THR A 67 5.67 -8.11 4.14
N SER A 68 6.80 -8.82 4.28
CA SER A 68 7.88 -8.80 3.28
C SER A 68 7.39 -9.16 1.86
N ALA A 69 6.44 -10.09 1.75
CA ALA A 69 5.83 -10.45 0.47
C ALA A 69 5.02 -9.30 -0.15
N GLU A 70 4.29 -8.54 0.67
CA GLU A 70 3.54 -7.35 0.24
C GLU A 70 4.47 -6.24 -0.24
N TYR A 71 5.54 -5.93 0.50
CA TYR A 71 6.54 -4.96 0.04
C TYR A 71 7.25 -5.40 -1.24
N SER A 72 7.61 -6.68 -1.34
CA SER A 72 8.16 -7.26 -2.57
C SER A 72 7.20 -7.13 -3.77
N ASN A 73 5.89 -7.22 -3.52
CA ASN A 73 4.88 -7.04 -4.57
C ASN A 73 4.78 -5.56 -5.00
N LEU A 74 4.93 -4.60 -4.08
CA LEU A 74 4.95 -3.17 -4.41
C LEU A 74 6.09 -2.80 -5.36
N LEU A 75 7.25 -3.45 -5.24
CA LEU A 75 8.40 -3.24 -6.14
C LEU A 75 8.19 -3.83 -7.54
N LYS A 76 7.37 -4.88 -7.66
CA LYS A 76 7.06 -5.55 -8.95
C LYS A 76 6.00 -4.83 -9.76
N VAL A 77 5.21 -3.95 -9.14
CA VAL A 77 4.15 -3.20 -9.81
C VAL A 77 4.77 -2.01 -10.53
N GLN A 78 4.56 -1.95 -11.85
CA GLN A 78 5.05 -0.84 -12.65
C GLN A 78 4.13 0.37 -12.51
N VAL A 79 4.68 1.48 -12.04
CA VAL A 79 4.00 2.78 -11.92
C VAL A 79 4.74 3.80 -12.79
N PRO A 80 4.06 4.45 -13.76
CA PRO A 80 4.68 5.49 -14.59
C PRO A 80 5.29 6.61 -13.73
N GLY A 81 6.55 6.96 -13.99
CA GLY A 81 7.27 8.00 -13.26
C GLY A 81 7.87 7.56 -11.92
N ARG A 82 7.72 6.29 -11.53
CA ARG A 82 8.37 5.72 -10.36
C ARG A 82 9.57 4.88 -10.79
N GLU A 83 10.76 5.32 -10.41
CA GLU A 83 11.99 4.56 -10.62
C GLU A 83 12.24 3.63 -9.44
N ILE A 84 12.49 2.35 -9.73
CA ILE A 84 12.85 1.34 -8.74
C ILE A 84 14.30 0.91 -9.02
N PRO A 85 15.23 1.11 -8.07
CA PRO A 85 16.62 0.67 -8.20
C PRO A 85 16.75 -0.86 -8.35
N PHE A 86 17.85 -1.32 -8.94
CA PHE A 86 18.10 -2.76 -9.14
C PHE A 86 18.32 -3.52 -7.83
N ASP A 87 18.83 -2.84 -6.82
CA ASP A 87 19.08 -3.33 -5.45
C ASP A 87 17.88 -3.10 -4.51
N ALA A 88 16.73 -2.65 -5.04
CA ALA A 88 15.57 -2.29 -4.22
C ALA A 88 15.07 -3.45 -3.35
N GLN A 89 15.14 -4.67 -3.85
CA GLN A 89 14.67 -5.84 -3.13
C GLN A 89 15.61 -6.25 -1.99
N ASP A 90 16.92 -6.06 -2.18
CA ASP A 90 17.93 -6.30 -1.15
C ASP A 90 17.77 -5.27 -0.02
N ARG A 91 17.65 -3.97 -0.36
CA ARG A 91 17.44 -2.89 0.62
C ARG A 91 16.18 -3.10 1.48
N VAL A 92 15.07 -3.52 0.88
CA VAL A 92 13.85 -3.83 1.64
C VAL A 92 14.04 -5.06 2.53
N SER A 93 14.74 -6.09 2.04
CA SER A 93 14.99 -7.31 2.80
C SER A 93 15.89 -7.06 4.01
N ASP A 94 16.90 -6.21 3.86
CA ASP A 94 17.82 -5.84 4.94
C ASP A 94 17.09 -5.12 6.08
N ILE A 95 16.17 -4.19 5.77
CA ILE A 95 15.43 -3.46 6.81
C ILE A 95 14.42 -4.37 7.52
N LEU A 96 13.75 -5.28 6.79
CA LEU A 96 12.78 -6.20 7.39
C LEU A 96 13.42 -7.37 8.16
N SER A 97 14.75 -7.50 8.08
CA SER A 97 15.52 -8.53 8.78
C SER A 97 16.32 -7.96 9.98
N ALA A 98 16.26 -6.64 10.19
CA ALA A 98 16.97 -5.91 11.24
C ALA A 98 16.27 -6.04 12.59
#